data_AF-A0A0N8W9D5-F1
#
_entry.id   AF-A0A0N8W9D5-F1
#
_cell.length_a   1.000
_cell.length_b   1.000
_cell.length_c   1.000
_cell.angle_alpha   90.00
_cell.angle_beta   90.00
_cell.angle_gamma   90.00
#
_symmetry.space_group_name_H-M   'P 1'
#
loop_
_entity.id
_entity.type
_entity.pdbx_description
1 polymer ?
#
loop_
_entity_poly.entity_id
_entity_poly.type
_entity_poly.pdbx_seq_one_letter_code
_entity_poly.pdbx_strand_id
1 'polypeptide(L)'
;MLIDSILKNLEVYGYESIEKPLLACLLTREPILLIGSHGTGKTLLSYTLAKALGYKVEGEEREFHAYDASKSLFEDIIGFPDPEKMKEGRVDYLNSAITIWNKKFILIDEISRANSSMQNKWLEIIRSRSVMGKDISGLEYIFAAMNPVEYPGANPLDPALADRFSLIVKIPDIFSHESISGIINSLHRDDSPGLRKEKTCPEKSDQRKLKKLLSKIKEIYENLPEELVDTADKFSKMYYQNAFALSPVLYLTVSPRRASMIFRNLKIFLSIDLYHRGSLSREDILVNLNEIAGYSWIYSAGEEEYSDYREEVLYKTLYDIGMIRVNEFEKRRTENFIQNYKNSISPKKKLVTFLKMLFEIYRLQQNPSQALEQDVSVFKIIDELTVDGEDMEGFPLAVKNADINWCRLFHNFRYLQEIKPEKLKRLVKQIKKEEDNYDIKTA
;
A
#
# COMPACT_ATOMS: atom_id res chain seq x y z
N MET A 1 22.23 -4.59 -9.14
CA MET A 1 22.62 -4.49 -7.72
C MET A 1 23.46 -3.24 -7.53
N LEU A 2 23.19 -2.47 -6.48
CA LEU A 2 23.99 -1.30 -6.10
C LEU A 2 25.41 -1.80 -5.76
N ILE A 3 26.43 -1.12 -6.29
CA ILE A 3 27.83 -1.59 -6.26
C ILE A 3 28.41 -1.61 -4.83
N ASP A 4 27.87 -0.78 -3.93
CA ASP A 4 28.18 -0.77 -2.49
C ASP A 4 26.90 -0.49 -1.71
N SER A 5 26.49 -1.41 -0.83
CA SER A 5 25.31 -1.21 0.02
C SER A 5 25.61 -0.23 1.16
N ILE A 6 24.89 0.89 1.21
CA ILE A 6 25.00 1.82 2.34
C ILE A 6 24.47 1.19 3.62
N LEU A 7 23.46 0.32 3.52
CA LEU A 7 22.83 -0.31 4.69
C LEU A 7 23.78 -1.29 5.37
N LYS A 8 24.51 -2.11 4.60
CA LYS A 8 25.57 -2.98 5.16
C LYS A 8 26.63 -2.17 5.91
N ASN A 9 27.03 -1.02 5.37
CA ASN A 9 28.00 -0.11 6.01
C ASN A 9 27.47 0.48 7.32
N LEU A 10 26.15 0.61 7.45
CA LEU A 10 25.46 1.03 8.67
C LEU A 10 25.13 -0.14 9.61
N GLU A 11 25.71 -1.32 9.38
CA GLU A 11 25.45 -2.56 10.12
C GLU A 11 23.98 -3.01 10.06
N VAL A 12 23.27 -2.68 8.96
CA VAL A 12 21.93 -3.19 8.66
C VAL A 12 22.05 -4.20 7.51
N TYR A 13 21.99 -5.48 7.85
CA TYR A 13 22.25 -6.57 6.92
C TYR A 13 20.96 -7.20 6.37
N GLY A 14 20.98 -7.65 5.11
CA GLY A 14 19.85 -8.34 4.48
C GLY A 14 18.81 -7.42 3.85
N TYR A 15 19.06 -6.11 3.84
CA TYR A 15 18.16 -5.11 3.28
C TYR A 15 18.61 -4.66 1.88
N GLU A 16 19.59 -5.33 1.26
CA GLU A 16 20.21 -4.90 0.01
C GLU A 16 19.21 -4.91 -1.16
N SER A 17 18.28 -5.86 -1.15
CA SER A 17 17.19 -5.95 -2.15
C SER A 17 16.17 -4.82 -2.03
N ILE A 18 16.10 -4.16 -0.88
CA ILE A 18 15.14 -3.08 -0.60
C ILE A 18 15.82 -1.75 -0.29
N GLU A 19 17.12 -1.64 -0.56
CA GLU A 19 17.88 -0.41 -0.35
C GLU A 19 17.42 0.71 -1.29
N LYS A 20 17.13 0.37 -2.55
CA LYS A 20 16.65 1.32 -3.56
C LYS A 20 15.33 2.01 -3.19
N PRO A 21 14.25 1.29 -2.81
CA PRO A 21 13.02 1.94 -2.32
C PRO A 21 13.26 2.74 -1.04
N LEU A 22 14.14 2.31 -0.13
CA LEU A 22 14.50 3.08 1.07
C LEU A 22 15.19 4.40 0.70
N LEU A 23 16.17 4.39 -0.20
CA LEU A 23 16.82 5.59 -0.70
C LEU A 23 15.84 6.53 -1.39
N ALA A 24 14.89 5.99 -2.16
CA ALA A 24 13.84 6.80 -2.78
C ALA A 24 12.96 7.52 -1.74
N CYS A 25 12.57 6.83 -0.67
CA CYS A 25 11.85 7.44 0.45
C CYS A 25 12.70 8.47 1.21
N LEU A 26 14.00 8.24 1.38
CA LEU A 26 14.89 9.21 2.02
C LEU A 26 15.05 10.50 1.20
N LEU A 27 15.03 10.40 -0.13
CA LEU A 27 15.11 11.53 -1.07
C LEU A 27 13.79 12.31 -1.15
N THR A 28 12.67 11.60 -1.32
CA THR A 28 11.34 12.21 -1.41
C THR A 28 10.81 12.69 -0.07
N ARG A 29 11.32 12.11 1.03
CA ARG A 29 10.77 12.21 2.38
C ARG A 29 9.34 11.65 2.48
N GLU A 30 8.89 10.86 1.52
CA GLU A 30 7.53 10.32 1.55
C GLU A 30 7.38 9.15 2.52
N PRO A 31 6.16 8.94 3.06
CA PRO A 31 5.92 7.83 3.97
C PRO A 31 6.16 6.48 3.31
N ILE A 32 6.83 5.59 4.04
CA ILE A 32 7.08 4.19 3.66
C ILE A 32 6.44 3.24 4.66
N LEU A 33 5.87 2.15 4.16
CA LEU A 33 5.38 1.05 4.98
C LEU A 33 6.29 -0.17 4.80
N LEU A 34 6.82 -0.69 5.91
CA LEU A 34 7.66 -1.86 5.96
C LEU A 34 6.85 -3.06 6.45
N ILE A 35 6.69 -4.07 5.60
CA ILE A 35 5.98 -5.31 5.93
C ILE A 35 7.02 -6.40 6.17
N GLY A 36 7.02 -7.02 7.32
CA GLY A 36 7.91 -8.17 7.56
C GLY A 36 7.64 -8.83 8.89
N SER A 37 8.12 -10.05 9.05
CA SER A 37 7.95 -10.85 10.27
C SER A 37 8.63 -10.21 11.51
N HIS A 38 8.34 -10.73 12.70
CA HIS A 38 9.05 -10.32 13.92
C HIS A 38 10.54 -10.61 13.80
N GLY A 39 11.37 -9.77 14.42
CA GLY A 39 12.83 -9.98 14.44
C GLY A 39 13.55 -9.64 13.13
N THR A 40 12.87 -9.10 12.10
CA THR A 40 13.53 -8.71 10.85
C THR A 40 14.32 -7.39 10.94
N GLY A 41 14.34 -6.70 12.09
CA GLY A 41 15.16 -5.50 12.29
C GLY A 41 14.55 -4.18 11.80
N LYS A 42 13.22 -4.08 11.64
CA LYS A 42 12.50 -2.86 11.18
C LYS A 42 12.78 -1.62 12.04
N THR A 43 12.71 -1.82 13.35
CA THR A 43 12.97 -0.79 14.36
C THR A 43 14.44 -0.37 14.35
N LEU A 44 15.35 -1.35 14.25
CA LEU A 44 16.79 -1.12 14.11
C LEU A 44 17.12 -0.32 12.85
N LEU A 45 16.55 -0.68 11.69
CA LEU A 45 16.72 0.05 10.44
C LEU A 45 16.36 1.53 10.62
N SER A 46 15.18 1.81 11.16
CA SER A 46 14.68 3.19 11.31
C SER A 46 15.55 4.00 12.29
N TYR A 47 15.95 3.38 13.41
CA TYR A 47 16.86 3.98 14.38
C TYR A 47 18.22 4.30 13.76
N THR A 48 18.81 3.32 13.06
CA THR A 48 20.12 3.46 12.41
C THR A 48 20.08 4.52 11.32
N LEU A 49 19.03 4.56 10.49
CA LEU A 49 18.85 5.59 9.48
C LEU A 49 18.70 6.99 10.11
N ALA A 50 17.91 7.14 11.17
CA ALA A 50 17.77 8.42 11.86
C ALA A 50 19.12 8.92 12.40
N LYS A 51 19.91 8.03 13.00
CA LYS A 51 21.26 8.35 13.46
C LYS A 51 22.23 8.64 12.30
N ALA A 52 22.12 7.92 11.18
CA ALA A 52 22.92 8.16 9.96
C ALA A 52 22.60 9.50 9.28
N LEU A 53 21.35 9.97 9.39
CA LEU A 53 20.93 11.30 8.95
C LEU A 53 21.39 12.40 9.91
N GLY A 54 21.90 12.03 11.09
CA GLY A 54 22.45 12.93 12.10
C GLY A 54 21.42 13.47 13.08
N TYR A 55 20.24 12.84 13.18
CA TYR A 55 19.24 13.20 14.19
C TYR A 55 19.63 12.69 15.57
N LYS A 56 19.22 13.42 16.61
CA LYS A 56 19.31 12.96 17.99
C LYS A 56 18.33 11.81 18.22
N VAL A 57 18.85 10.63 18.55
CA VAL A 57 18.05 9.41 18.77
C VAL A 57 17.82 9.08 20.26
N GLU A 58 18.50 9.79 21.16
CA GLU A 58 18.45 9.60 22.61
C GLU A 58 18.40 10.95 23.35
N GLY A 59 18.02 10.92 24.63
CA GLY A 59 17.90 12.09 25.49
C GLY A 59 16.55 12.82 25.39
N GLU A 60 16.39 13.85 26.21
CA GLU A 60 15.18 14.69 26.28
C GLU A 60 14.91 15.43 24.96
N GLU A 61 15.96 15.81 24.24
CA GLU A 61 15.89 16.51 22.95
C GLU A 61 15.85 15.58 21.73
N ARG A 62 15.47 14.30 21.91
CA ARG A 62 15.44 13.35 20.80
C ARG A 62 14.49 13.78 19.69
N GLU A 63 15.00 13.70 18.47
CA GLU A 63 14.34 14.02 17.21
C GLU A 63 13.81 12.76 16.51
N PHE A 64 14.31 11.58 16.89
CA PHE A 64 13.74 10.29 16.50
C PHE A 64 12.87 9.70 17.60
N HIS A 65 11.75 9.09 17.22
CA HIS A 65 10.97 8.25 18.12
C HIS A 65 10.21 7.13 17.38
N ALA A 66 10.18 5.95 17.98
CA ALA A 66 9.35 4.84 17.53
C ALA A 66 8.11 4.75 18.43
N TYR A 67 6.93 4.98 17.84
CA TYR A 67 5.64 4.82 18.48
C TYR A 67 5.08 3.44 18.15
N ASP A 68 4.61 2.71 19.15
CA ASP A 68 3.89 1.46 18.95
C ASP A 68 2.41 1.79 18.71
N ALA A 69 1.94 1.62 17.48
CA ALA A 69 0.59 2.00 17.09
C ALA A 69 -0.51 1.26 17.87
N SER A 70 -0.20 0.08 18.44
CA SER A 70 -1.12 -0.73 19.22
C SER A 70 -1.22 -0.32 20.69
N LYS A 71 -0.24 0.45 21.19
CA LYS A 71 -0.16 0.87 22.60
C LYS A 71 -0.25 2.38 22.79
N SER A 72 0.32 3.15 21.86
CA SER A 72 0.37 4.61 21.95
C SER A 72 -1.04 5.19 21.97
N LEU A 73 -1.38 5.83 23.09
CA LEU A 73 -2.58 6.62 23.21
C LEU A 73 -2.38 7.97 22.51
N PHE A 74 -3.47 8.70 22.32
CA PHE A 74 -3.37 9.96 21.57
C PHE A 74 -2.55 10.98 22.38
N GLU A 75 -2.76 11.00 23.69
CA GLU A 75 -2.10 11.83 24.69
C GLU A 75 -0.58 11.58 24.75
N ASP A 76 -0.12 10.36 24.46
CA ASP A 76 1.31 10.04 24.38
C ASP A 76 1.98 10.74 23.17
N ILE A 77 1.22 10.91 22.09
CA ILE A 77 1.69 11.50 20.83
C ILE A 77 1.66 13.02 20.92
N ILE A 78 0.53 13.60 21.35
CA ILE A 78 0.35 15.07 21.40
C ILE A 78 0.79 15.70 22.72
N GLY A 79 0.85 14.96 23.82
CA GLY A 79 1.05 15.50 25.16
C GLY A 79 -0.25 15.94 25.83
N PHE A 80 -0.15 16.23 27.13
CA PHE A 80 -1.27 16.72 27.92
C PHE A 80 -1.54 18.21 27.65
N PRO A 81 -2.79 18.69 27.71
CA PRO A 81 -3.10 20.10 27.59
C PRO A 81 -2.30 20.95 28.58
N ASP A 82 -1.70 22.04 28.09
CA ASP A 82 -0.91 22.96 28.89
C ASP A 82 -1.85 23.79 29.79
N PRO A 83 -1.80 23.63 31.14
CA PRO A 83 -2.68 24.34 32.05
C PRO A 83 -2.51 25.86 32.00
N GLU A 84 -1.30 26.36 31.73
CA GLU A 84 -1.04 27.79 31.66
C GLU A 84 -1.64 28.39 30.39
N LYS A 85 -1.54 27.68 29.25
CA LYS A 85 -2.21 28.11 28.01
C LYS A 85 -3.72 28.02 28.09
N MET A 86 -4.25 27.00 28.77
CA MET A 86 -5.69 26.90 29.02
C MET A 86 -6.24 28.07 29.84
N LYS A 87 -5.49 28.57 30.83
CA LYS A 87 -5.86 29.80 31.58
C LYS A 87 -5.93 31.04 30.70
N GLU A 88 -5.10 31.10 29.65
CA GLU A 88 -5.14 32.16 28.62
C GLU A 88 -6.29 31.97 27.60
N GLY A 89 -7.11 30.93 27.72
CA GLY A 89 -8.16 30.59 26.76
C GLY A 89 -7.64 29.97 25.45
N ARG A 90 -6.41 29.44 25.46
CA ARG A 90 -5.77 28.78 24.30
C ARG A 90 -5.58 27.30 24.58
N VAL A 91 -5.78 26.46 23.57
CA VAL A 91 -5.43 25.03 23.64
C VAL A 91 -4.03 24.85 23.07
N ASP A 92 -3.09 24.46 23.93
CA ASP A 92 -1.77 23.98 23.53
C ASP A 92 -1.40 22.75 24.37
N TYR A 93 -0.32 22.08 24.02
CA TYR A 93 0.08 20.82 24.64
C TYR A 93 1.50 20.87 25.20
N LEU A 94 1.70 20.23 26.35
CA LEU A 94 3.01 20.05 26.95
C LEU A 94 3.89 19.18 26.06
N ASN A 95 5.06 19.68 25.72
CA ASN A 95 6.05 18.97 24.93
C ASN A 95 6.95 18.14 25.86
N SER A 96 7.18 16.88 25.49
CA SER A 96 8.13 15.98 26.16
C SER A 96 8.96 15.21 25.15
N ALA A 97 9.99 14.49 25.63
CA ALA A 97 10.81 13.64 24.79
C ALA A 97 9.98 12.62 23.97
N ILE A 98 8.80 12.21 24.45
CA ILE A 98 7.91 11.25 23.77
C ILE A 98 7.00 11.93 22.75
N THR A 99 6.53 13.15 23.01
CA THR A 99 5.58 13.82 22.12
C THR A 99 6.17 14.13 20.73
N ILE A 100 5.29 14.26 19.75
CA ILE A 100 5.63 14.33 18.33
C ILE A 100 6.22 15.68 17.90
N TRP A 101 6.01 16.74 18.67
CA TRP A 101 6.27 18.13 18.26
C TRP A 101 7.72 18.44 17.87
N ASN A 102 8.70 17.80 18.53
CA ASN A 102 10.13 17.97 18.22
C ASN A 102 10.69 16.90 17.27
N LYS A 103 9.85 15.99 16.78
CA LYS A 103 10.32 14.84 16.00
C LYS A 103 10.57 15.22 14.55
N LYS A 104 11.72 14.79 14.04
CA LYS A 104 12.15 14.91 12.63
C LYS A 104 11.99 13.58 11.90
N PHE A 105 12.11 12.46 12.62
CA PHE A 105 11.91 11.11 12.09
C PHE A 105 11.03 10.34 13.07
N ILE A 106 9.91 9.80 12.61
CA ILE A 106 9.13 8.84 13.39
C ILE A 106 9.06 7.46 12.74
N LEU A 107 9.01 6.43 13.57
CA LEU A 107 8.57 5.09 13.19
C LEU A 107 7.22 4.82 13.86
N ILE A 108 6.23 4.36 13.09
CA ILE A 108 4.94 3.88 13.56
C ILE A 108 4.98 2.35 13.50
N ASP A 109 5.41 1.73 14.58
CA ASP A 109 5.60 0.29 14.66
C ASP A 109 4.30 -0.45 14.97
N GLU A 110 4.26 -1.73 14.63
CA GLU A 110 3.12 -2.64 14.83
C GLU A 110 1.75 -2.09 14.35
N ILE A 111 1.70 -1.34 13.23
CA ILE A 111 0.45 -0.70 12.77
C ILE A 111 -0.68 -1.70 12.48
N SER A 112 -0.36 -2.93 12.08
CA SER A 112 -1.37 -3.98 11.91
C SER A 112 -1.92 -4.50 13.24
N ARG A 113 -1.22 -4.40 14.37
CA ARG A 113 -1.77 -4.85 15.67
C ARG A 113 -2.76 -3.87 16.28
N ALA A 114 -2.71 -2.61 15.85
CA ALA A 114 -3.68 -1.60 16.22
C ALA A 114 -5.06 -1.93 15.63
N ASN A 115 -6.13 -1.70 16.39
CA ASN A 115 -7.50 -1.73 15.85
C ASN A 115 -7.73 -0.55 14.88
N SER A 116 -8.79 -0.59 14.08
CA SER A 116 -9.06 0.43 13.05
C SER A 116 -9.15 1.86 13.61
N SER A 117 -9.69 2.05 14.81
CA SER A 117 -9.77 3.38 15.45
C SER A 117 -8.37 3.92 15.77
N MET A 118 -7.48 3.07 16.28
CA MET A 118 -6.10 3.43 16.60
C MET A 118 -5.25 3.64 15.34
N GLN A 119 -5.42 2.81 14.31
CA GLN A 119 -4.78 3.02 13.00
C GLN A 119 -5.17 4.38 12.40
N ASN A 120 -6.44 4.75 12.49
CA ASN A 120 -6.94 6.01 11.92
C ASN A 120 -6.35 7.27 12.56
N LYS A 121 -5.83 7.19 13.79
CA LYS A 121 -5.14 8.32 14.43
C LYS A 121 -3.89 8.75 13.67
N TRP A 122 -3.22 7.80 13.01
CA TRP A 122 -1.99 8.05 12.25
C TRP A 122 -2.24 8.66 10.87
N LEU A 123 -3.48 8.64 10.37
CA LEU A 123 -3.84 9.11 9.04
C LEU A 123 -3.36 10.54 8.78
N GLU A 124 -3.64 11.45 9.71
CA GLU A 124 -3.31 12.87 9.57
C GLU A 124 -1.79 13.09 9.59
N ILE A 125 -1.09 12.42 10.51
CA ILE A 125 0.37 12.48 10.63
C ILE A 125 1.02 11.99 9.33
N ILE A 126 0.62 10.82 8.84
CA ILE A 126 1.17 10.19 7.64
C ILE A 126 0.93 11.07 6.40
N ARG A 127 -0.28 11.62 6.24
CA ARG A 127 -0.64 12.38 5.03
C ARG A 127 -0.16 13.82 5.05
N SER A 128 -0.40 14.49 6.17
CA SER A 128 -0.36 15.95 6.28
C SER A 128 0.74 16.44 7.20
N ARG A 129 1.44 15.55 7.93
CA ARG A 129 2.41 15.93 8.97
C ARG A 129 1.80 16.89 9.99
N SER A 130 0.52 16.70 10.26
CA SER A 130 -0.26 17.50 11.20
C SER A 130 -1.04 16.58 12.12
N VAL A 131 -1.43 17.12 13.28
CA VAL A 131 -2.34 16.48 14.22
C VAL A 131 -3.36 17.50 14.68
N MET A 132 -4.65 17.18 14.52
CA MET A 132 -5.77 18.08 14.85
C MET A 132 -5.65 19.44 14.16
N GLY A 133 -5.15 19.46 12.92
CA GLY A 133 -4.93 20.68 12.15
C GLY A 133 -3.71 21.51 12.59
N LYS A 134 -2.92 21.05 13.57
CA LYS A 134 -1.65 21.69 13.97
C LYS A 134 -0.49 21.01 13.26
N ASP A 135 0.31 21.78 12.53
CA ASP A 135 1.50 21.28 11.82
C ASP A 135 2.59 20.81 12.81
N ILE A 136 3.13 19.62 12.55
CA ILE A 136 4.29 19.09 13.24
C ILE A 136 5.54 19.65 12.55
N SER A 137 5.94 20.85 12.99
CA SER A 137 6.97 21.64 12.35
C SER A 137 8.32 20.89 12.25
N GLY A 138 8.67 20.52 11.02
CA GLY A 138 9.92 19.86 10.69
C GLY A 138 9.93 18.35 10.81
N LEU A 139 8.77 17.68 10.91
CA LEU A 139 8.71 16.24 10.69
C LEU A 139 9.10 15.92 9.24
N GLU A 140 10.26 15.32 9.04
CA GLU A 140 10.81 15.01 7.71
C GLU A 140 10.46 13.60 7.28
N TYR A 141 10.72 12.60 8.13
CA TYR A 141 10.62 11.18 7.78
C TYR A 141 9.54 10.47 8.59
N ILE A 142 8.69 9.70 7.90
CA ILE A 142 7.63 8.88 8.49
C ILE A 142 7.76 7.47 7.97
N PHE A 143 8.19 6.56 8.83
CA PHE A 143 8.23 5.14 8.53
C PHE A 143 7.10 4.47 9.30
N ALA A 144 6.47 3.46 8.72
CA ALA A 144 5.56 2.58 9.42
C ALA A 144 6.02 1.14 9.25
N ALA A 145 5.73 0.30 10.24
CA ALA A 145 6.05 -1.11 10.20
C ALA A 145 4.84 -1.95 10.59
N MET A 146 4.62 -3.04 9.87
CA MET A 146 3.61 -4.04 10.20
C MET A 146 4.11 -5.45 9.98
N ASN A 147 3.49 -6.38 10.70
CA ASN A 147 3.58 -7.78 10.35
C ASN A 147 2.54 -8.10 9.25
N PRO A 148 2.80 -9.11 8.40
CA PRO A 148 1.83 -9.60 7.42
C PRO A 148 0.47 -9.93 8.06
N VAL A 149 -0.64 -9.78 7.34
CA VAL A 149 -2.00 -9.99 7.88
C VAL A 149 -2.29 -11.44 8.24
N GLU A 150 -1.54 -12.38 7.68
CA GLU A 150 -1.62 -13.81 7.96
C GLU A 150 -1.17 -14.12 9.41
N TYR A 151 -0.47 -13.19 10.07
CA TYR A 151 -0.06 -13.36 11.46
C TYR A 151 -1.25 -13.26 12.43
N PRO A 152 -1.34 -14.18 13.42
CA PRO A 152 -2.33 -14.07 14.49
C PRO A 152 -2.24 -12.72 15.21
N GLY A 153 -3.38 -12.03 15.31
CA GLY A 153 -3.49 -10.71 15.94
C GLY A 153 -3.10 -9.53 15.05
N ALA A 154 -2.80 -9.75 13.77
CA ALA A 154 -2.70 -8.68 12.78
C ALA A 154 -4.09 -8.35 12.21
N ASN A 155 -4.43 -7.06 12.21
CA ASN A 155 -5.58 -6.50 11.52
C ASN A 155 -5.14 -5.98 10.15
N PRO A 156 -5.98 -6.14 9.11
CA PRO A 156 -5.71 -5.53 7.81
C PRO A 156 -5.66 -4.01 7.94
N LEU A 157 -4.81 -3.40 7.13
CA LEU A 157 -4.71 -1.95 7.07
C LEU A 157 -5.93 -1.38 6.35
N ASP A 158 -6.47 -0.26 6.83
CA ASP A 158 -7.52 0.46 6.11
C ASP A 158 -7.02 0.87 4.70
N PRO A 159 -7.78 0.62 3.61
CA PRO A 159 -7.33 0.97 2.26
C PRO A 159 -6.99 2.46 2.07
N ALA A 160 -7.68 3.35 2.77
CA ALA A 160 -7.41 4.80 2.71
C ALA A 160 -6.14 5.18 3.50
N LEU A 161 -5.74 4.36 4.48
CA LEU A 161 -4.44 4.47 5.15
C LEU A 161 -3.31 3.92 4.27
N ALA A 162 -3.51 2.73 3.69
CA ALA A 162 -2.57 2.09 2.78
C ALA A 162 -2.21 3.00 1.59
N ASP A 163 -3.19 3.69 1.01
CA ASP A 163 -2.99 4.61 -0.12
C ASP A 163 -2.19 5.88 0.23
N ARG A 164 -1.82 6.10 1.50
CA ARG A 164 -0.99 7.25 1.91
C ARG A 164 0.50 6.94 1.95
N PHE A 165 0.88 5.67 1.90
CA PHE A 165 2.27 5.25 1.80
C PHE A 165 2.70 5.26 0.34
N SER A 166 3.79 5.99 0.03
CA SER A 166 4.33 6.08 -1.32
C SER A 166 4.87 4.73 -1.79
N LEU A 167 5.57 4.04 -0.91
CA LEU A 167 6.11 2.70 -1.12
C LEU A 167 5.71 1.78 0.04
N ILE A 168 5.29 0.57 -0.31
CA ILE A 168 4.98 -0.54 0.60
C ILE A 168 5.99 -1.64 0.30
N VAL A 169 6.91 -1.85 1.22
CA VAL A 169 8.11 -2.67 1.03
C VAL A 169 8.04 -3.89 1.92
N LYS A 170 8.03 -5.07 1.30
CA LYS A 170 8.19 -6.34 2.02
C LYS A 170 9.66 -6.58 2.31
N ILE A 171 9.98 -6.82 3.57
CA ILE A 171 11.32 -7.13 4.04
C ILE A 171 11.55 -8.63 3.83
N PRO A 172 12.71 -9.02 3.30
CA PRO A 172 13.03 -10.43 3.13
C PRO A 172 13.06 -11.17 4.47
N ASP A 173 12.41 -12.32 4.55
CA ASP A 173 12.48 -13.22 5.70
C ASP A 173 13.71 -14.14 5.64
N ILE A 174 14.31 -14.30 4.46
CA ILE A 174 15.48 -15.16 4.22
C ILE A 174 16.71 -14.29 4.04
N PHE A 175 17.68 -14.47 4.94
CA PHE A 175 18.94 -13.74 4.94
C PHE A 175 20.06 -14.60 4.35
N SER A 176 20.97 -13.97 3.61
CA SER A 176 22.16 -14.66 3.08
C SER A 176 23.11 -15.07 4.22
N HIS A 177 23.98 -16.07 3.98
CA HIS A 177 25.02 -16.43 4.96
C HIS A 177 25.91 -15.25 5.36
N GLU A 178 26.22 -14.36 4.42
CA GLU A 178 26.99 -13.14 4.68
C GLU A 178 26.23 -12.18 5.60
N SER A 179 24.94 -11.96 5.33
CA SER A 179 24.06 -11.11 6.15
C SER A 179 23.92 -11.66 7.56
N ILE A 180 23.70 -12.98 7.70
CA ILE A 180 23.63 -13.66 9.00
C ILE A 180 24.96 -13.53 9.75
N SER A 181 26.09 -13.74 9.07
CA SER A 181 27.41 -13.57 9.67
C SER A 181 27.61 -12.12 10.14
N GLY A 182 27.15 -11.14 9.37
CA GLY A 182 27.13 -9.74 9.77
C GLY A 182 26.33 -9.52 11.05
N ILE A 183 25.09 -10.03 11.11
CA ILE A 183 24.18 -9.93 12.26
C ILE A 183 24.80 -10.56 13.54
N ILE A 184 25.41 -11.74 13.43
CA ILE A 184 26.03 -12.43 14.57
C ILE A 184 27.22 -11.63 15.12
N ASN A 185 27.98 -10.98 14.23
CA ASN A 185 29.18 -10.24 14.60
C ASN A 185 28.90 -8.77 15.01
N SER A 186 27.71 -8.25 14.69
CA SER A 186 27.25 -6.95 15.16
C SER A 186 26.67 -7.05 16.57
N LEU A 187 27.12 -6.18 17.46
CA LEU A 187 26.50 -5.98 18.77
C LEU A 187 25.64 -4.72 18.70
N HIS A 188 24.33 -4.87 18.54
CA HIS A 188 23.43 -3.73 18.57
C HIS A 188 23.12 -3.31 20.02
N ARG A 189 22.55 -2.11 20.17
CA ARG A 189 22.32 -1.45 21.47
C ARG A 189 21.49 -2.30 22.44
N ASP A 190 20.48 -2.98 21.92
CA ASP A 190 19.55 -3.80 22.68
C ASP A 190 20.10 -5.22 22.95
N ASP A 191 21.15 -5.61 22.21
CA ASP A 191 21.78 -6.91 22.36
C ASP A 191 22.76 -6.91 23.52
N SER A 192 22.63 -7.92 24.38
CA SER A 192 23.56 -8.18 25.49
C SER A 192 23.95 -6.92 26.30
N PRO A 193 22.97 -6.19 26.90
CA PRO A 193 23.24 -4.92 27.59
C PRO A 193 24.26 -5.03 28.73
N GLY A 194 24.47 -6.23 29.28
CA GLY A 194 25.50 -6.51 30.30
C GLY A 194 26.94 -6.66 29.78
N LEU A 195 27.16 -6.73 28.46
CA LEU A 195 28.47 -6.97 27.83
C LEU A 195 29.01 -5.75 27.05
N ARG A 196 28.41 -4.57 27.22
CA ARG A 196 28.61 -3.40 26.35
C ARG A 196 30.09 -3.07 26.09
N LYS A 197 30.51 -3.29 24.84
CA LYS A 197 31.56 -2.51 24.17
C LYS A 197 30.84 -1.50 23.29
N GLU A 198 30.91 -0.22 23.61
CA GLU A 198 30.27 0.84 22.83
C GLU A 198 30.94 0.99 21.46
N LYS A 199 30.47 0.22 20.47
CA LYS A 199 30.65 0.61 19.07
C LYS A 199 29.42 1.42 18.68
N THR A 200 29.61 2.72 18.47
CA THR A 200 28.51 3.66 18.19
C THR A 200 28.25 3.80 16.69
N CYS A 201 27.99 2.71 15.96
CA CYS A 201 27.51 2.80 14.57
C CYS A 201 26.11 3.45 14.54
N PRO A 202 25.79 4.33 13.55
CA PRO A 202 26.65 4.93 12.54
C PRO A 202 27.67 5.94 13.07
N GLU A 203 28.87 5.95 12.50
CA GLU A 203 29.91 6.95 12.80
C GLU A 203 29.69 8.26 12.03
N LYS A 204 30.40 9.34 12.41
CA LYS A 204 30.36 10.62 11.69
C LYS A 204 30.77 10.49 10.21
N SER A 205 31.64 9.54 9.89
CA SER A 205 32.06 9.21 8.52
C SER A 205 30.89 8.66 7.70
N ASP A 206 30.10 7.76 8.27
CA ASP A 206 28.94 7.16 7.62
C ASP A 206 27.82 8.17 7.39
N GLN A 207 27.59 9.07 8.36
CA GLN A 207 26.66 10.19 8.18
C GLN A 207 27.03 11.06 6.98
N ARG A 208 28.32 11.38 6.84
CA ARG A 208 28.82 12.16 5.69
C ARG A 208 28.66 11.41 4.38
N LYS A 209 28.92 10.09 4.36
CA LYS A 209 28.72 9.24 3.17
C LYS A 209 27.25 9.23 2.74
N LEU A 210 26.32 8.96 3.65
CA LEU A 210 24.88 8.94 3.35
C LEU A 210 24.39 10.31 2.85
N LYS A 211 24.74 11.40 3.54
CA LYS A 211 24.36 12.76 3.12
C LYS A 211 24.91 13.10 1.73
N LYS A 212 26.16 12.73 1.44
CA LYS A 212 26.79 12.94 0.13
C LYS A 212 26.13 12.10 -0.97
N LEU A 213 25.75 10.85 -0.65
CA LEU A 213 25.02 9.98 -1.58
C LEU A 213 23.67 10.61 -1.94
N LEU A 214 22.87 10.98 -0.93
CA LEU A 214 21.57 11.61 -1.13
C LEU A 214 21.68 12.94 -1.90
N SER A 215 22.69 13.77 -1.61
CA SER A 215 22.88 15.03 -2.34
C SER A 215 23.21 14.81 -3.82
N LYS A 216 24.08 13.84 -4.13
CA LYS A 216 24.41 13.52 -5.53
C LYS A 216 23.24 12.92 -6.30
N ILE A 217 22.47 12.02 -5.69
CA ILE A 217 21.30 11.45 -6.37
C ILE A 217 20.25 12.54 -6.58
N LYS A 218 20.08 13.47 -5.62
CA LYS A 218 19.19 14.62 -5.77
C LYS A 218 19.61 15.53 -6.95
N GLU A 219 20.91 15.79 -7.09
CA GLU A 219 21.45 16.56 -8.22
C GLU A 219 21.15 15.87 -9.56
N ILE A 220 21.30 14.54 -9.64
CA ILE A 220 20.93 13.76 -10.83
C ILE A 220 19.42 13.85 -11.09
N TYR A 221 18.60 13.71 -10.05
CA TYR A 221 17.15 13.80 -10.15
C TYR A 221 16.67 15.15 -10.71
N GLU A 222 17.29 16.25 -10.26
CA GLU A 222 17.00 17.62 -10.73
C GLU A 222 17.46 17.85 -12.18
N ASN A 223 18.46 17.10 -12.65
CA ASN A 223 19.04 17.21 -13.99
C ASN A 223 18.81 15.95 -14.85
N LEU A 224 17.72 15.22 -14.62
CA LEU A 224 17.38 14.06 -15.43
C LEU A 224 17.21 14.46 -16.91
N PRO A 225 17.79 13.71 -17.86
CA PRO A 225 17.58 13.93 -19.28
C PRO A 225 16.09 13.97 -19.64
N GLU A 226 15.69 14.97 -20.43
CA GLU A 226 14.29 15.21 -20.83
C GLU A 226 13.66 13.97 -21.49
N GLU A 227 14.42 13.27 -22.34
CA GLU A 227 13.99 12.02 -22.99
C GLU A 227 13.62 10.92 -21.98
N LEU A 228 14.37 10.79 -20.88
CA LEU A 228 14.06 9.81 -19.83
C LEU A 228 12.81 10.22 -19.05
N VAL A 229 12.64 11.52 -18.78
CA VAL A 229 11.47 12.06 -18.08
C VAL A 229 10.20 11.85 -18.91
N ASP A 230 10.24 12.17 -20.20
CA ASP A 230 9.11 11.99 -21.13
C ASP A 230 8.73 10.53 -21.28
N THR A 231 9.73 9.64 -21.41
CA THR A 231 9.47 8.21 -21.51
C THR A 231 8.90 7.65 -20.21
N ALA A 232 9.42 8.08 -19.05
CA ALA A 232 8.90 7.70 -17.74
C ALA A 232 7.46 8.19 -17.52
N ASP A 233 7.14 9.42 -17.95
CA ASP A 233 5.78 9.97 -17.89
C ASP A 233 4.81 9.17 -18.75
N LYS A 234 5.19 8.91 -20.02
CA LYS A 234 4.40 8.09 -20.95
C LYS A 234 4.13 6.70 -20.37
N PHE A 235 5.16 6.02 -19.88
CA PHE A 235 5.02 4.65 -19.36
C PHE A 235 4.21 4.62 -18.06
N SER A 236 4.37 5.60 -17.18
CA SER A 236 3.58 5.70 -15.95
C SER A 236 2.09 5.92 -16.23
N LYS A 237 1.76 6.78 -17.21
CA LYS A 237 0.38 7.01 -17.66
C LYS A 237 -0.25 5.76 -18.25
N MET A 238 0.47 5.06 -19.13
CA MET A 238 -0.01 3.82 -19.74
C MET A 238 -0.22 2.72 -18.71
N TYR A 239 0.73 2.54 -17.78
CA TYR A 239 0.61 1.58 -16.69
C TYR A 239 -0.65 1.86 -15.84
N TYR A 240 -0.87 3.11 -15.45
CA TYR A 240 -2.05 3.51 -14.70
C TYR A 240 -3.34 3.26 -15.47
N GLN A 241 -3.40 3.63 -16.75
CA GLN A 241 -4.57 3.43 -17.61
C GLN A 241 -4.92 1.94 -17.73
N ASN A 242 -3.90 1.08 -17.89
CA ASN A 242 -4.08 -0.37 -17.96
C ASN A 242 -4.53 -0.96 -16.62
N ALA A 243 -3.92 -0.55 -15.51
CA ALA A 243 -4.36 -0.94 -14.17
C ALA A 243 -5.82 -0.54 -13.92
N PHE A 244 -6.20 0.68 -14.31
CA PHE A 244 -7.57 1.18 -14.18
C PHE A 244 -8.56 0.42 -15.06
N ALA A 245 -8.22 0.15 -16.32
CA ALA A 245 -9.06 -0.61 -17.24
C ALA A 245 -9.29 -2.06 -16.76
N LEU A 246 -8.27 -2.69 -16.17
CA LEU A 246 -8.34 -4.05 -15.64
C LEU A 246 -8.90 -4.13 -14.22
N SER A 247 -9.03 -3.00 -13.52
CA SER A 247 -9.47 -2.95 -12.12
C SER A 247 -10.82 -3.65 -11.84
N PRO A 248 -11.87 -3.49 -12.65
CA PRO A 248 -13.15 -4.19 -12.42
C PRO A 248 -13.05 -5.71 -12.53
N VAL A 249 -12.11 -6.19 -13.35
CA VAL A 249 -11.95 -7.62 -13.67
C VAL A 249 -11.03 -8.31 -12.67
N LEU A 250 -9.95 -7.63 -12.30
CA LEU A 250 -8.89 -8.13 -11.41
C LEU A 250 -9.11 -7.71 -9.95
N TYR A 251 -10.25 -7.08 -9.63
CA TYR A 251 -10.59 -6.52 -8.33
C TYR A 251 -9.52 -5.58 -7.75
N LEU A 252 -8.78 -4.91 -8.63
CA LEU A 252 -7.67 -4.05 -8.24
C LEU A 252 -8.20 -2.76 -7.61
N THR A 253 -7.59 -2.35 -6.51
CA THR A 253 -7.82 -1.00 -5.97
C THR A 253 -6.84 -0.05 -6.65
N VAL A 254 -7.37 0.85 -7.50
CA VAL A 254 -6.58 1.84 -8.23
C VAL A 254 -6.96 3.24 -7.77
N SER A 255 -5.97 4.04 -7.39
CA SER A 255 -6.14 5.43 -6.92
C SER A 255 -5.38 6.39 -7.84
N PRO A 256 -5.95 7.54 -8.24
CA PRO A 256 -5.23 8.57 -9.00
C PRO A 256 -3.94 9.05 -8.30
N ARG A 257 -3.89 9.01 -6.96
CA ARG A 257 -2.69 9.34 -6.20
C ARG A 257 -1.51 8.44 -6.56
N ARG A 258 -1.78 7.16 -6.81
CA ARG A 258 -0.75 6.17 -7.19
C ARG A 258 -0.11 6.50 -8.52
N ALA A 259 -0.84 7.05 -9.49
CA ALA A 259 -0.25 7.49 -10.76
C ALA A 259 0.89 8.51 -10.52
N SER A 260 0.64 9.51 -9.68
CA SER A 260 1.65 10.51 -9.33
C SER A 260 2.82 9.91 -8.53
N MET A 261 2.55 8.98 -7.61
CA MET A 261 3.59 8.31 -6.81
C MET A 261 4.49 7.45 -7.69
N ILE A 262 3.91 6.64 -8.60
CA ILE A 262 4.64 5.79 -9.54
C ILE A 262 5.58 6.63 -10.39
N PHE A 263 5.08 7.70 -11.02
CA PHE A 263 5.91 8.56 -11.86
C PHE A 263 7.06 9.20 -11.10
N ARG A 264 6.79 9.75 -9.91
CA ARG A 264 7.83 10.39 -9.08
C ARG A 264 8.88 9.37 -8.62
N ASN A 265 8.44 8.21 -8.14
CA ASN A 265 9.34 7.16 -7.69
C ASN A 265 10.16 6.59 -8.87
N LEU A 266 9.58 6.53 -10.07
CA LEU A 266 10.27 6.08 -11.30
C LEU A 266 11.44 6.97 -11.62
N LYS A 267 11.24 8.29 -11.64
CA LYS A 267 12.35 9.23 -11.85
C LYS A 267 13.47 9.05 -10.82
N ILE A 268 13.14 8.78 -9.56
CA ILE A 268 14.15 8.64 -8.50
C ILE A 268 14.90 7.32 -8.63
N PHE A 269 14.20 6.23 -8.93
CA PHE A 269 14.80 4.94 -9.22
C PHE A 269 15.77 5.02 -10.41
N LEU A 270 15.37 5.74 -11.47
CA LEU A 270 16.26 6.03 -12.61
C LEU A 270 17.47 6.89 -12.18
N SER A 271 17.27 7.86 -11.29
CA SER A 271 18.36 8.70 -10.78
C SER A 271 19.36 7.89 -9.95
N ILE A 272 18.88 6.93 -9.16
CA ILE A 272 19.72 5.98 -8.40
C ILE A 272 20.50 5.10 -9.37
N ASP A 273 19.86 4.53 -10.39
CA ASP A 273 20.54 3.68 -11.35
C ASP A 273 21.56 4.45 -12.20
N LEU A 274 21.24 5.69 -12.62
CA LEU A 274 22.19 6.59 -13.28
C LEU A 274 23.39 6.91 -12.41
N TYR A 275 23.19 7.14 -11.11
CA TYR A 275 24.28 7.38 -10.17
C TYR A 275 25.27 6.21 -10.15
N HIS A 276 24.78 4.97 -10.18
CA HIS A 276 25.63 3.78 -10.11
C HIS A 276 26.19 3.32 -11.46
N ARG A 277 25.46 3.51 -12.56
CA ARG A 277 25.80 2.96 -13.88
C ARG A 277 26.30 4.00 -14.88
N GLY A 278 26.05 5.28 -14.63
CA GLY A 278 26.42 6.41 -15.50
C GLY A 278 25.56 6.59 -16.76
N SER A 279 24.84 5.57 -17.20
CA SER A 279 23.94 5.63 -18.36
C SER A 279 22.79 4.62 -18.20
N LEU A 280 21.67 4.88 -18.89
CA LEU A 280 20.49 4.01 -18.91
C LEU A 280 20.01 3.77 -20.34
N SER A 281 19.46 2.58 -20.57
CA SER A 281 18.70 2.26 -21.78
C SER A 281 17.20 2.42 -21.56
N ARG A 282 16.42 2.26 -22.64
CA ARG A 282 14.96 2.29 -22.57
C ARG A 282 14.39 1.10 -21.78
N GLU A 283 15.05 -0.06 -21.86
CA GLU A 283 14.69 -1.27 -21.11
C GLU A 283 14.84 -1.04 -19.61
N ASP A 284 15.84 -0.25 -19.19
CA ASP A 284 16.03 0.09 -17.77
C ASP A 284 14.82 0.83 -17.19
N ILE A 285 14.13 1.66 -17.98
CA ILE A 285 12.90 2.34 -17.53
C ILE A 285 11.80 1.34 -17.20
N LEU A 286 11.69 0.26 -17.97
CA LEU A 286 10.69 -0.77 -17.75
C LEU A 286 11.02 -1.68 -16.58
N VAL A 287 12.30 -2.03 -16.40
CA VAL A 287 12.78 -2.74 -15.22
C VAL A 287 12.43 -1.94 -13.96
N ASN A 288 12.72 -0.64 -13.97
CA ASN A 288 12.39 0.26 -12.87
C ASN A 288 10.88 0.41 -12.64
N LEU A 289 10.09 0.49 -13.71
CA LEU A 289 8.63 0.55 -13.60
C LEU A 289 8.05 -0.73 -12.98
N ASN A 290 8.55 -1.90 -13.38
CA ASN A 290 8.17 -3.18 -12.78
C ASN A 290 8.54 -3.24 -11.29
N GLU A 291 9.77 -2.82 -10.96
CA GLU A 291 10.24 -2.77 -9.58
C GLU A 291 9.33 -1.88 -8.71
N ILE A 292 9.00 -0.67 -9.20
CA ILE A 292 8.13 0.29 -8.49
C ILE A 292 6.70 -0.18 -8.40
N ALA A 293 6.18 -0.81 -9.47
CA ALA A 293 4.88 -1.44 -9.45
C ALA A 293 4.80 -2.37 -8.24
N GLY A 294 5.78 -3.25 -8.03
CA GLY A 294 5.84 -4.16 -6.89
C GLY A 294 5.65 -3.49 -5.51
N TYR A 295 6.12 -2.25 -5.35
CA TYR A 295 6.03 -1.48 -4.10
C TYR A 295 4.85 -0.49 -4.03
N SER A 296 4.18 -0.21 -5.15
CA SER A 296 3.19 0.89 -5.24
C SER A 296 1.73 0.42 -5.17
N TRP A 297 1.46 -0.89 -5.15
CA TRP A 297 0.09 -1.40 -5.06
C TRP A 297 -0.52 -1.23 -3.68
N ILE A 298 -1.79 -0.82 -3.65
CA ILE A 298 -2.56 -0.74 -2.41
C ILE A 298 -2.72 -2.17 -1.89
N TYR A 299 -2.14 -2.41 -0.72
CA TYR A 299 -2.25 -3.65 0.01
C TYR A 299 -3.73 -4.02 0.22
N SER A 300 -4.16 -5.13 -0.36
CA SER A 300 -5.37 -5.85 0.03
C SER A 300 -4.91 -7.14 0.71
N ALA A 301 -5.56 -7.51 1.81
CA ALA A 301 -5.29 -8.77 2.50
C ALA A 301 -5.33 -9.96 1.52
N GLY A 302 -4.25 -10.75 1.49
CA GLY A 302 -4.04 -11.88 0.57
C GLY A 302 -3.00 -11.59 -0.50
N GLU A 303 -1.70 -11.70 -0.17
CA GLU A 303 -0.59 -11.42 -1.09
C GLU A 303 -0.55 -12.35 -2.32
N GLU A 304 -1.01 -13.60 -2.21
CA GLU A 304 -0.96 -14.56 -3.31
C GLU A 304 -1.91 -14.21 -4.46
N GLU A 305 -3.05 -13.58 -4.19
CA GLU A 305 -4.01 -13.25 -5.26
C GLU A 305 -3.50 -12.14 -6.20
N TYR A 306 -2.63 -11.22 -5.74
CA TYR A 306 -2.27 -10.01 -6.52
C TYR A 306 -0.97 -10.10 -7.32
N SER A 307 -0.10 -11.08 -7.07
CA SER A 307 1.13 -11.29 -7.87
C SER A 307 0.80 -11.41 -9.35
N ASP A 308 -0.16 -12.27 -9.67
CA ASP A 308 -0.57 -12.57 -11.04
C ASP A 308 -1.15 -11.34 -11.74
N TYR A 309 -1.93 -10.50 -11.04
CA TYR A 309 -2.50 -9.28 -11.65
C TYR A 309 -1.47 -8.23 -12.01
N ARG A 310 -0.40 -8.11 -11.21
CA ARG A 310 0.69 -7.16 -11.49
C ARG A 310 1.41 -7.55 -12.76
N GLU A 311 1.68 -8.84 -12.92
CA GLU A 311 2.27 -9.39 -14.13
C GLU A 311 1.38 -9.15 -15.34
N GLU A 312 0.06 -9.36 -15.23
CA GLU A 312 -0.89 -9.10 -16.33
C GLU A 312 -0.97 -7.60 -16.71
N VAL A 313 -1.02 -6.70 -15.73
CA VAL A 313 -1.02 -5.24 -15.99
C VAL A 313 0.30 -4.80 -16.64
N LEU A 314 1.43 -5.34 -16.15
CA LEU A 314 2.75 -5.08 -16.73
C LEU A 314 2.82 -5.62 -18.16
N TYR A 315 2.40 -6.87 -18.38
CA TYR A 315 2.36 -7.51 -19.69
C TYR A 315 1.56 -6.69 -20.69
N LYS A 316 0.33 -6.30 -20.32
CA LYS A 316 -0.53 -5.43 -21.13
C LYS A 316 0.17 -4.10 -21.46
N THR A 317 0.86 -3.51 -20.49
CA THR A 317 1.62 -2.27 -20.69
C THR A 317 2.79 -2.47 -21.65
N LEU A 318 3.56 -3.54 -21.52
CA LEU A 318 4.67 -3.89 -22.41
C LEU A 318 4.21 -4.12 -23.86
N TYR A 319 3.02 -4.71 -24.03
CA TYR A 319 2.41 -4.87 -25.35
C TYR A 319 2.04 -3.51 -25.95
N ASP A 320 1.34 -2.65 -25.20
CA ASP A 320 0.85 -1.37 -25.72
C ASP A 320 2.00 -0.40 -26.09
N ILE A 321 3.14 -0.48 -25.41
CA ILE A 321 4.34 0.30 -25.77
C ILE A 321 5.14 -0.30 -26.93
N GLY A 322 4.73 -1.45 -27.45
CA GLY A 322 5.36 -2.16 -28.56
C GLY A 322 6.66 -2.91 -28.19
N MET A 323 6.88 -3.21 -26.92
CA MET A 323 8.08 -3.90 -26.42
C MET A 323 7.99 -5.42 -26.58
N ILE A 324 6.79 -5.98 -26.49
CA ILE A 324 6.54 -7.40 -26.73
C ILE A 324 5.55 -7.57 -27.89
N ARG A 325 5.78 -8.58 -28.73
CA ARG A 325 4.83 -9.01 -29.74
C ARG A 325 4.04 -10.18 -29.20
N VAL A 326 2.75 -9.98 -29.01
CA VAL A 326 1.85 -11.03 -28.51
C VAL A 326 1.60 -12.03 -29.63
N ASN A 327 1.95 -13.30 -29.41
CA ASN A 327 1.47 -14.38 -30.26
C ASN A 327 0.05 -14.80 -29.82
N GLU A 328 -0.69 -15.51 -30.66
CA GLU A 328 -2.09 -15.87 -30.40
C GLU A 328 -2.28 -16.70 -29.11
N PHE A 329 -1.25 -17.42 -28.69
CA PHE A 329 -1.24 -18.24 -27.47
C PHE A 329 -1.18 -17.39 -26.20
N GLU A 330 -0.35 -16.35 -26.15
CA GLU A 330 -0.25 -15.47 -24.99
C GLU A 330 -1.49 -14.58 -24.83
N LYS A 331 -2.07 -14.11 -25.94
CA LYS A 331 -3.37 -13.45 -25.94
C LYS A 331 -4.44 -14.36 -25.32
N ARG A 332 -4.52 -15.61 -25.80
CA ARG A 332 -5.42 -16.63 -25.23
C ARG A 332 -5.09 -16.95 -23.78
N ARG A 333 -3.84 -16.90 -23.33
CA ARG A 333 -3.44 -17.13 -21.94
C ARG A 333 -3.98 -16.04 -21.01
N THR A 334 -3.80 -14.77 -21.34
CA THR A 334 -4.36 -13.65 -20.56
C THR A 334 -5.89 -13.67 -20.59
N GLU A 335 -6.50 -13.93 -21.76
CA GLU A 335 -7.96 -14.08 -21.89
C GLU A 335 -8.48 -15.26 -21.05
N ASN A 336 -7.81 -16.42 -21.10
CA ASN A 336 -8.16 -17.60 -20.32
C ASN A 336 -7.92 -17.40 -18.82
N PHE A 337 -6.86 -16.70 -18.41
CA PHE A 337 -6.60 -16.37 -17.01
C PHE A 337 -7.73 -15.49 -16.46
N ILE A 338 -8.06 -14.41 -17.17
CA ILE A 338 -9.17 -13.52 -16.86
C ILE A 338 -10.51 -14.29 -16.79
N GLN A 339 -10.76 -15.18 -17.75
CA GLN A 339 -12.01 -15.94 -17.82
C GLN A 339 -12.10 -17.03 -16.74
N ASN A 340 -11.00 -17.74 -16.48
CA ASN A 340 -10.92 -18.74 -15.40
C ASN A 340 -11.07 -18.08 -14.02
N TYR A 341 -10.55 -16.86 -13.84
CA TYR A 341 -10.72 -16.12 -12.60
C TYR A 341 -12.17 -15.63 -12.42
N LYS A 342 -12.83 -15.11 -13.46
CA LYS A 342 -14.29 -14.84 -13.45
C LYS A 342 -15.10 -16.07 -13.01
N ASN A 343 -14.62 -17.26 -13.36
CA ASN A 343 -15.28 -18.54 -13.07
C ASN A 343 -14.95 -19.14 -11.69
N SER A 344 -13.77 -18.85 -11.10
CA SER A 344 -13.32 -19.38 -9.81
C SER A 344 -13.86 -18.64 -8.58
N ILE A 345 -14.50 -17.49 -8.79
CA ILE A 345 -15.06 -16.65 -7.74
C ILE A 345 -16.27 -17.34 -7.10
N SER A 346 -16.17 -17.60 -5.79
CA SER A 346 -17.24 -18.24 -5.02
C SER A 346 -18.60 -17.53 -5.22
N PRO A 347 -19.74 -18.25 -5.18
CA PRO A 347 -21.07 -17.66 -5.34
C PRO A 347 -21.31 -16.43 -4.45
N LYS A 348 -20.65 -16.39 -3.27
CA LYS A 348 -20.67 -15.29 -2.30
C LYS A 348 -19.99 -14.02 -2.86
N LYS A 349 -18.83 -14.11 -3.49
CA LYS A 349 -18.14 -12.97 -4.13
C LYS A 349 -18.90 -12.49 -5.39
N LYS A 350 -19.54 -13.40 -6.15
CA LYS A 350 -20.45 -13.03 -7.28
C LYS A 350 -21.66 -12.24 -6.79
N LEU A 351 -22.29 -12.69 -5.70
CA LEU A 351 -23.43 -11.99 -5.08
C LEU A 351 -23.03 -10.60 -4.53
N VAL A 352 -21.88 -10.49 -3.87
CA VAL A 352 -21.37 -9.20 -3.37
C VAL A 352 -21.08 -8.23 -4.52
N THR A 353 -20.52 -8.73 -5.63
CA THR A 353 -20.26 -7.91 -6.83
C THR A 353 -21.57 -7.45 -7.46
N PHE A 354 -22.56 -8.33 -7.58
CA PHE A 354 -23.90 -8.00 -8.08
C PHE A 354 -24.63 -6.99 -7.18
N LEU A 355 -24.55 -7.14 -5.85
CA LEU A 355 -25.14 -6.20 -4.90
C LEU A 355 -24.45 -4.83 -4.93
N LYS A 356 -23.12 -4.78 -5.09
CA LYS A 356 -22.37 -3.54 -5.30
C LYS A 356 -22.78 -2.84 -6.60
N MET A 357 -22.97 -3.61 -7.67
CA MET A 357 -23.46 -3.09 -8.95
C MET A 357 -24.87 -2.50 -8.84
N LEU A 358 -25.80 -3.22 -8.18
CA LEU A 358 -27.15 -2.70 -7.92
C LEU A 358 -27.15 -1.45 -7.05
N PHE A 359 -26.26 -1.39 -6.05
CA PHE A 359 -26.11 -0.21 -5.20
C PHE A 359 -25.61 0.99 -5.99
N GLU A 360 -24.67 0.78 -6.91
CA GLU A 360 -24.12 1.85 -7.73
C GLU A 360 -25.10 2.34 -8.80
N ILE A 361 -25.89 1.43 -9.39
CA ILE A 361 -27.03 1.79 -10.26
C ILE A 361 -28.05 2.64 -9.48
N TYR A 362 -28.39 2.25 -8.25
CA TYR A 362 -29.29 3.03 -7.39
C TYR A 362 -28.71 4.41 -7.04
N ARG A 363 -27.41 4.49 -6.74
CA ARG A 363 -26.71 5.75 -6.45
C ARG A 363 -26.72 6.68 -7.68
N LEU A 364 -26.46 6.15 -8.87
CA LEU A 364 -26.46 6.91 -10.13
C LEU A 364 -27.87 7.42 -10.49
N GLN A 365 -28.92 6.66 -10.18
CA GLN A 365 -30.31 7.10 -10.36
C GLN A 365 -30.72 8.24 -9.42
N GLN A 366 -30.08 8.40 -8.26
CA GLN A 366 -30.36 9.48 -7.30
C GLN A 366 -29.68 10.81 -7.67
N ASN A 367 -28.68 10.79 -8.57
CA ASN A 367 -27.99 12.00 -9.06
C ASN A 367 -27.74 11.92 -10.58
N PRO A 368 -28.79 12.15 -11.40
CA PRO A 368 -28.73 11.99 -12.87
C PRO A 368 -27.66 12.86 -13.53
N SER A 369 -27.35 14.02 -12.96
CA SER A 369 -26.40 14.99 -13.49
C SER A 369 -24.94 14.49 -13.49
N GLN A 370 -24.60 13.47 -12.68
CA GLN A 370 -23.28 12.84 -12.67
C GLN A 370 -23.19 11.60 -13.58
N ALA A 371 -24.34 11.03 -13.98
CA ALA A 371 -24.37 9.82 -14.81
C ALA A 371 -23.96 10.08 -16.27
N LEU A 372 -24.30 11.26 -16.79
CA LEU A 372 -24.04 11.66 -18.19
C LEU A 372 -22.55 11.83 -18.55
N GLU A 373 -21.64 11.94 -17.57
CA GLU A 373 -20.19 12.00 -17.82
C GLU A 373 -19.50 10.63 -17.83
N GLN A 374 -20.19 9.54 -17.46
CA GLN A 374 -19.58 8.20 -17.30
C GLN A 374 -20.26 7.09 -18.12
N ASP A 375 -20.97 7.45 -19.19
CA ASP A 375 -22.00 6.65 -19.84
C ASP A 375 -21.52 5.62 -20.89
N VAL A 376 -20.41 4.89 -20.63
CA VAL A 376 -19.95 3.83 -21.56
C VAL A 376 -19.74 2.46 -20.89
N SER A 377 -19.83 2.35 -19.56
CA SER A 377 -19.48 1.10 -18.85
C SER A 377 -20.69 0.19 -18.57
N VAL A 378 -21.84 0.74 -18.19
CA VAL A 378 -22.94 -0.07 -17.60
C VAL A 378 -23.68 -0.90 -18.65
N PHE A 379 -23.97 -0.35 -19.83
CA PHE A 379 -24.69 -1.07 -20.89
C PHE A 379 -23.85 -2.21 -21.51
N LYS A 380 -22.53 -2.01 -21.61
CA LYS A 380 -21.61 -3.02 -22.15
C LYS A 380 -21.50 -4.25 -21.26
N ILE A 381 -21.58 -4.06 -19.94
CA ILE A 381 -21.54 -5.13 -18.93
C ILE A 381 -22.85 -5.94 -18.92
N ILE A 382 -24.00 -5.29 -19.18
CA ILE A 382 -25.29 -5.98 -19.29
C ILE A 382 -25.34 -6.85 -20.55
N ASP A 383 -24.81 -6.37 -21.67
CA ASP A 383 -24.69 -7.16 -22.90
C ASP A 383 -23.70 -8.34 -22.73
N GLU A 384 -22.56 -8.15 -22.06
CA GLU A 384 -21.62 -9.26 -21.79
C GLU A 384 -22.17 -10.34 -20.84
N LEU A 385 -23.10 -9.99 -19.95
CA LEU A 385 -23.75 -10.95 -19.04
C LEU A 385 -24.92 -11.71 -19.67
N THR A 386 -25.39 -11.29 -20.86
CA THR A 386 -26.55 -11.89 -21.54
C THR A 386 -26.19 -12.74 -22.77
N VAL A 387 -24.91 -12.78 -23.16
CA VAL A 387 -24.49 -13.36 -24.46
C VAL A 387 -24.13 -14.85 -24.43
N ASP A 388 -23.98 -15.51 -23.28
CA ASP A 388 -23.80 -16.98 -23.27
C ASP A 388 -25.17 -17.68 -23.22
N GLY A 389 -25.85 -17.64 -24.37
CA GLY A 389 -27.00 -18.49 -24.68
C GLY A 389 -26.55 -19.89 -25.08
N GLU A 390 -26.15 -20.73 -24.12
CA GLU A 390 -26.09 -22.18 -24.29
C GLU A 390 -26.55 -22.90 -22.99
N ASP A 391 -27.66 -23.64 -23.13
CA ASP A 391 -28.17 -24.73 -22.29
C ASP A 391 -28.09 -24.64 -20.75
N MET A 392 -29.13 -24.06 -20.16
CA MET A 392 -29.52 -24.27 -18.75
C MET A 392 -30.12 -25.67 -18.48
N GLU A 393 -29.53 -26.75 -19.00
CA GLU A 393 -29.93 -28.14 -18.65
C GLU A 393 -28.98 -28.82 -17.65
N GLY A 394 -27.88 -28.18 -17.27
CA GLY A 394 -26.86 -28.76 -16.37
C GLY A 394 -26.83 -28.27 -14.93
N PHE A 395 -27.84 -27.52 -14.44
CA PHE A 395 -27.82 -27.04 -13.04
C PHE A 395 -28.16 -28.20 -12.08
N PRO A 396 -27.27 -28.60 -11.14
CA PRO A 396 -27.48 -29.79 -10.31
C PRO A 396 -28.78 -29.72 -9.50
N LEU A 397 -29.44 -30.88 -9.43
CA LEU A 397 -30.74 -31.21 -8.81
C LEU A 397 -30.97 -30.70 -7.36
N ALA A 398 -29.96 -30.12 -6.71
CA ALA A 398 -30.04 -29.49 -5.40
C ALA A 398 -30.81 -28.15 -5.40
N VAL A 399 -30.99 -27.51 -6.57
CA VAL A 399 -31.73 -26.24 -6.70
C VAL A 399 -33.23 -26.48 -6.98
N LYS A 400 -33.64 -27.69 -7.37
CA LYS A 400 -35.06 -28.02 -7.64
C LYS A 400 -35.92 -28.18 -6.39
N ASN A 401 -35.31 -28.45 -5.23
CA ASN A 401 -36.03 -28.64 -3.96
C ASN A 401 -36.05 -27.39 -3.06
N ALA A 402 -35.39 -26.30 -3.48
CA ALA A 402 -35.60 -25.00 -2.86
C ALA A 402 -36.87 -24.37 -3.45
N ASP A 403 -37.99 -24.75 -2.87
CA ASP A 403 -39.35 -24.33 -3.20
C ASP A 403 -39.42 -22.80 -3.38
N ILE A 404 -39.50 -22.40 -4.66
CA ILE A 404 -40.23 -21.24 -5.21
C ILE A 404 -40.01 -19.90 -4.48
N ASN A 405 -39.07 -19.08 -4.98
CA ASN A 405 -39.25 -17.61 -5.04
C ASN A 405 -38.23 -16.84 -5.92
N TRP A 406 -37.11 -17.45 -6.35
CA TRP A 406 -36.08 -16.73 -7.12
C TRP A 406 -36.50 -16.37 -8.55
N CYS A 407 -37.27 -17.25 -9.23
CA CYS A 407 -37.82 -16.93 -10.56
C CYS A 407 -38.89 -15.83 -10.50
N ARG A 408 -39.58 -15.65 -9.36
CA ARG A 408 -40.47 -14.51 -9.12
C ARG A 408 -39.68 -13.20 -8.91
N LEU A 409 -38.45 -13.26 -8.42
CA LEU A 409 -37.57 -12.09 -8.30
C LEU A 409 -37.12 -11.61 -9.68
N PHE A 410 -36.80 -12.54 -10.59
CA PHE A 410 -36.43 -12.24 -11.98
C PHE A 410 -37.60 -11.72 -12.83
N HIS A 411 -38.80 -12.28 -12.68
CA HIS A 411 -39.98 -11.80 -13.43
C HIS A 411 -40.47 -10.41 -12.96
N ASN A 412 -40.04 -9.96 -11.78
CA ASN A 412 -40.34 -8.64 -11.23
C ASN A 412 -39.28 -7.57 -11.51
N PHE A 413 -38.33 -7.79 -12.43
CA PHE A 413 -37.36 -6.75 -12.81
C PHE A 413 -38.04 -5.53 -13.45
N ARG A 414 -39.24 -5.68 -14.02
CA ARG A 414 -40.11 -4.56 -14.46
C ARG A 414 -40.74 -3.77 -13.31
N TYR A 415 -40.73 -4.30 -12.08
CA TYR A 415 -41.28 -3.68 -10.86
C TYR A 415 -40.21 -2.99 -10.00
N LEU A 416 -38.92 -3.04 -10.37
CA LEU A 416 -37.85 -2.34 -9.64
C LEU A 416 -37.92 -0.81 -9.74
N GLN A 417 -38.74 -0.28 -10.66
CA GLN A 417 -39.05 1.15 -10.73
C GLN A 417 -39.96 1.64 -9.59
N GLU A 418 -40.58 0.75 -8.81
CA GLU A 418 -41.58 1.12 -7.78
C GLU A 418 -41.24 0.63 -6.35
N ILE A 419 -40.02 0.13 -6.10
CA ILE A 419 -39.68 -0.33 -4.75
C ILE A 419 -39.38 0.87 -3.84
N LYS A 420 -40.34 1.22 -2.98
CA LYS A 420 -40.13 2.20 -1.91
C LYS A 420 -38.96 1.75 -1.00
N PRO A 421 -38.09 2.67 -0.53
CA PRO A 421 -36.86 2.37 0.23
C PRO A 421 -37.04 1.44 1.45
N GLU A 422 -38.24 1.42 2.02
CA GLU A 422 -38.61 0.62 3.19
C GLU A 422 -38.66 -0.89 2.89
N LYS A 423 -39.02 -1.29 1.66
CA LYS A 423 -39.00 -2.70 1.23
C LYS A 423 -37.57 -3.22 1.05
N LEU A 424 -36.67 -2.38 0.52
CA LEU A 424 -35.24 -2.72 0.40
C LEU A 424 -34.60 -2.87 1.79
N LYS A 425 -34.92 -1.98 2.73
CA LYS A 425 -34.47 -2.07 4.13
C LYS A 425 -34.98 -3.33 4.84
N ARG A 426 -36.20 -3.78 4.56
CA ARG A 426 -36.75 -5.05 5.08
C ARG A 426 -36.01 -6.26 4.50
N LEU A 427 -35.71 -6.26 3.20
CA LEU A 427 -34.96 -7.33 2.54
C LEU A 427 -33.55 -7.47 3.13
N VAL A 428 -32.85 -6.35 3.33
CA VAL A 428 -31.53 -6.31 3.99
C VAL A 428 -31.61 -6.80 5.45
N LYS A 429 -32.68 -6.46 6.18
CA LYS A 429 -32.90 -6.98 7.54
C LYS A 429 -33.18 -8.48 7.57
N GLN A 430 -33.83 -9.00 6.53
CA GLN A 430 -34.20 -10.42 6.43
C GLN A 430 -32.97 -11.27 6.08
N ILE A 431 -32.11 -10.78 5.17
CA ILE A 431 -30.80 -11.38 4.86
C ILE A 431 -29.91 -11.41 6.10
N LYS A 432 -29.85 -10.31 6.88
CA LYS A 432 -29.11 -10.28 8.16
C LYS A 432 -29.66 -11.27 9.20
N LYS A 433 -30.97 -11.53 9.19
CA LYS A 433 -31.61 -12.48 10.11
C LYS A 433 -31.38 -13.94 9.70
N GLU A 434 -31.12 -14.19 8.42
CA GLU A 434 -30.71 -15.48 7.88
C GLU A 434 -29.19 -15.73 8.06
N GLU A 435 -28.36 -14.67 8.11
CA GLU A 435 -26.94 -14.73 8.52
C GLU A 435 -26.76 -15.22 9.97
N ASP A 436 -27.66 -14.85 10.89
CA ASP A 436 -27.58 -15.24 12.31
C ASP A 436 -27.94 -16.73 12.58
N ASN A 437 -28.51 -17.45 11.60
CA ASN A 437 -29.05 -18.80 11.78
C ASN A 437 -28.21 -19.92 11.12
N TYR A 438 -27.07 -19.60 10.50
CA TYR A 438 -26.15 -20.62 10.00
C TYR A 438 -24.95 -20.75 10.93
N ASP A 439 -24.97 -21.83 11.73
CA ASP A 439 -23.97 -22.22 12.71
C ASP A 439 -22.59 -22.48 12.04
N ILE A 440 -21.68 -21.50 12.16
CA ILE A 440 -20.30 -21.57 11.68
C ILE A 440 -19.46 -22.27 12.76
N LYS A 441 -19.48 -23.60 12.76
CA LYS A 441 -18.46 -24.42 13.44
C LYS A 441 -17.69 -25.37 12.51
N THR A 442 -17.95 -25.34 11.21
CA THR A 442 -17.23 -26.18 10.24
C THR A 442 -17.09 -25.50 8.86
N ALA A 443 -16.61 -24.26 8.85
CA ALA A 443 -16.06 -23.57 7.68
C ALA A 443 -14.91 -22.69 8.18
#